data_AF-A0A845XFJ1-F1
#
_entry.id   AF-A0A845XFJ1-F1
#
_cell.length_a   1.000
_cell.length_b   1.000
_cell.length_c   1.000
_cell.angle_alpha   90.00
_cell.angle_beta   90.00
_cell.angle_gamma   90.00
#
_symmetry.space_group_name_H-M   'P 1'
#
loop_
_entity.id
_entity.type
_entity.pdbx_description
1 polymer ?
#
loop_
_entity_poly.entity_id
_entity_poly.type
_entity_poly.pdbx_seq_one_letter_code
_entity_poly.pdbx_strand_id
1 'polypeptide(L)'
;MASRATAATLKVTIESLAPENGTLLTPVWVGFHNGLFDIYDRGEAASPGLERIAEDGNAAVLSQEFFASGAGSVDGVIPGPNGPVASGDIAQATFTVDSTSRYFSYAAMILPSNDAFIANGNPLAFEIFDEEGNFTGADFTVLGSQVLDAGTEVNDEQQTTTAFFGQTIPDTGTPENGVVTLHPGFIPGACFIQKHLK
;
A
#
# COMPACT_ATOMS: atom_id res chain seq x y z
N MET A 1 -13.17 -7.53 35.50
CA MET A 1 -11.72 -7.79 35.32
C MET A 1 -11.36 -7.29 33.94
N ALA A 2 -10.26 -6.58 33.76
CA ALA A 2 -9.79 -6.24 32.41
C ALA A 2 -9.40 -7.54 31.69
N SER A 3 -9.96 -7.78 30.51
CA SER A 3 -9.53 -8.90 29.65
C SER A 3 -8.04 -8.72 29.34
N ARG A 4 -7.26 -9.79 29.43
CA ARG A 4 -5.85 -9.77 29.00
C ARG A 4 -5.83 -9.82 27.48
N ALA A 5 -5.03 -8.96 26.85
CA ALA A 5 -4.79 -9.03 25.40
C ALA A 5 -4.26 -10.43 25.04
N THR A 6 -4.86 -11.06 24.04
CA THR A 6 -4.43 -12.38 23.55
C THR A 6 -3.53 -12.16 22.35
N ALA A 7 -2.27 -12.60 22.44
CA ALA A 7 -1.34 -12.56 21.31
C ALA A 7 -1.58 -13.76 20.39
N ALA A 8 -1.64 -13.50 19.08
CA ALA A 8 -1.75 -14.50 18.03
C ALA A 8 -0.64 -14.32 17.00
N THR A 9 -0.19 -15.43 16.42
CA THR A 9 0.73 -15.42 15.28
C THR A 9 -0.09 -15.46 14.00
N LEU A 10 -0.12 -14.34 13.28
CA LEU A 10 -0.90 -14.16 12.06
C LEU A 10 -0.01 -14.30 10.84
N LYS A 11 -0.48 -15.01 9.81
CA LYS A 11 0.16 -15.06 8.51
C LYS A 11 -0.61 -14.18 7.54
N VAL A 12 0.04 -13.14 7.01
CA VAL A 12 -0.50 -12.33 5.92
C VAL A 12 -0.04 -12.94 4.61
N THR A 13 -0.98 -13.11 3.68
CA THR A 13 -0.72 -13.58 2.31
C THR A 13 -1.26 -12.56 1.33
N ILE A 14 -0.42 -12.14 0.40
CA ILE A 14 -0.79 -11.26 -0.70
C ILE A 14 -0.60 -12.07 -1.98
N GLU A 15 -1.66 -12.18 -2.76
CA GLU A 15 -1.65 -12.80 -4.09
C GLU A 15 -1.90 -11.72 -5.13
N SER A 16 -1.01 -11.60 -6.11
CA SER A 16 -1.22 -10.70 -7.23
C SER A 16 -2.10 -11.37 -8.28
N LEU A 17 -3.34 -10.90 -8.38
CA LEU A 17 -4.32 -11.31 -9.40
C LEU A 17 -4.21 -10.49 -10.69
N ALA A 18 -3.13 -9.71 -10.85
CA ALA A 18 -2.88 -8.97 -12.08
C ALA A 18 -2.78 -9.94 -13.28
N PRO A 19 -3.25 -9.56 -14.48
CA PRO A 19 -3.07 -10.37 -15.66
C PRO A 19 -1.58 -10.49 -16.03
N GLU A 20 -1.25 -11.48 -16.87
CA GLU A 20 0.12 -11.65 -17.36
C GLU A 20 0.62 -10.36 -18.05
N ASN A 21 1.80 -9.88 -17.65
CA ASN A 21 2.36 -8.58 -18.05
C ASN A 21 1.52 -7.35 -17.64
N GLY A 22 0.65 -7.48 -16.63
CA GLY A 22 -0.04 -6.37 -15.98
C GLY A 22 0.87 -5.56 -15.04
N THR A 23 0.25 -4.66 -14.28
CA THR A 23 0.93 -3.86 -13.24
C THR A 23 1.55 -4.74 -12.16
N LEU A 24 2.58 -4.21 -11.51
CA LEU A 24 3.17 -4.80 -10.32
C LEU A 24 2.76 -3.97 -9.09
N LEU A 25 2.97 -4.53 -7.90
CA LEU A 25 2.96 -3.77 -6.66
C LEU A 25 4.39 -3.62 -6.15
N THR A 26 4.70 -2.47 -5.55
CA THR A 26 5.85 -2.39 -4.65
C THR A 26 5.69 -3.38 -3.50
N PRO A 27 6.75 -3.70 -2.72
CA PRO A 27 6.57 -4.39 -1.46
C PRO A 27 5.43 -3.75 -0.64
N VAL A 28 4.51 -4.59 -0.15
CA VAL A 28 3.26 -4.11 0.45
C VAL A 28 3.48 -3.81 1.91
N TRP A 29 3.22 -2.57 2.32
CA TRP A 29 3.17 -2.22 3.73
C TRP A 29 1.87 -2.75 4.35
N VAL A 30 1.96 -3.27 5.57
CA VAL A 30 0.82 -3.70 6.39
C VAL A 30 0.97 -3.19 7.82
N GLY A 31 -0.14 -2.82 8.45
CA GLY A 31 -0.18 -2.32 9.81
C GLY A 31 -1.33 -2.92 10.62
N PHE A 32 -1.09 -3.17 11.91
CA PHE A 32 -2.06 -3.72 12.85
C PHE A 32 -2.34 -2.70 13.97
N HIS A 33 -3.57 -2.20 14.04
CA HIS A 33 -3.92 -1.03 14.86
C HIS A 33 -5.28 -1.16 15.54
N ASN A 34 -5.55 -0.25 16.46
CA ASN A 34 -6.79 -0.19 17.24
C ASN A 34 -7.95 0.50 16.50
N GLY A 35 -7.79 0.82 15.21
CA GLY A 35 -8.80 1.52 14.39
C GLY A 35 -8.65 3.04 14.34
N LEU A 36 -7.61 3.62 14.96
CA LEU A 36 -7.37 5.07 14.96
C LEU A 36 -6.28 5.55 14.00
N PHE A 37 -5.57 4.64 13.33
CA PHE A 37 -4.61 5.00 12.28
C PHE A 37 -5.32 5.02 10.94
N ASP A 38 -5.45 6.21 10.36
CA ASP A 38 -5.98 6.42 9.03
C ASP A 38 -4.86 6.75 8.05
N ILE A 39 -4.86 6.08 6.89
CA ILE A 39 -3.81 6.24 5.87
C ILE A 39 -4.11 7.46 5.00
N TYR A 40 -5.38 7.65 4.63
CA TYR A 40 -5.80 8.73 3.74
C TYR A 40 -7.31 8.97 3.80
N ASP A 41 -7.68 10.21 3.50
CA ASP A 41 -9.04 10.61 3.19
C ASP A 41 -9.13 11.03 1.71
N ARG A 42 -10.22 10.65 1.02
CA ARG A 42 -10.46 11.13 -0.35
C ARG A 42 -10.76 12.63 -0.33
N GLY A 43 -10.18 13.36 -1.27
CA GLY A 43 -10.35 14.82 -1.36
C GLY A 43 -9.45 15.61 -0.40
N GLU A 44 -8.58 14.94 0.35
CA GLU A 44 -7.55 15.55 1.18
C GLU A 44 -6.15 15.26 0.62
N ALA A 45 -5.17 16.08 1.00
CA ALA A 45 -3.78 15.88 0.60
C ALA A 45 -3.21 14.58 1.21
N ALA A 46 -2.38 13.87 0.46
CA ALA A 46 -1.65 12.72 0.97
C ALA A 46 -0.73 13.11 2.15
N SER A 47 -0.55 12.22 3.13
CA SER A 47 0.48 12.40 4.14
C SER A 47 1.87 12.26 3.52
N PRO A 48 2.93 12.83 4.13
CA PRO A 48 4.30 12.58 3.69
C PRO A 48 4.61 11.08 3.61
N GLY A 49 4.13 10.28 4.56
CA GLY A 49 4.29 8.82 4.52
C GLY A 49 3.62 8.16 3.31
N LEU A 50 2.41 8.59 2.96
CA LEU A 50 1.70 8.06 1.81
C LEU A 50 2.32 8.48 0.48
N GLU A 51 2.73 9.74 0.35
CA GLU A 51 3.48 10.26 -0.82
C GLU A 51 4.70 9.36 -1.12
N ARG A 52 5.50 9.05 -0.09
CA ARG A 52 6.68 8.17 -0.25
C ARG A 52 6.35 6.75 -0.66
N ILE A 53 5.19 6.23 -0.29
CA ILE A 53 4.74 4.95 -0.82
C ILE A 53 4.32 5.12 -2.27
N ALA A 54 3.46 6.09 -2.57
CA ALA A 54 2.83 6.29 -3.87
C ALA A 54 3.85 6.56 -4.99
N GLU A 55 4.93 7.30 -4.70
CA GLU A 55 5.94 7.70 -5.70
C GLU A 55 7.13 6.74 -5.77
N ASP A 56 7.55 6.16 -4.64
CA ASP A 56 8.81 5.41 -4.54
C ASP A 56 8.67 3.97 -4.01
N GLY A 57 7.49 3.58 -3.52
CA GLY A 57 7.31 2.36 -2.75
C GLY A 57 8.01 2.35 -1.39
N ASN A 58 8.38 3.52 -0.86
CA ASN A 58 9.11 3.66 0.38
C ASN A 58 8.18 3.82 1.60
N ALA A 59 7.92 2.72 2.30
CA ALA A 59 7.05 2.72 3.48
C ALA A 59 7.70 3.27 4.77
N ALA A 60 8.99 3.62 4.77
CA ALA A 60 9.69 3.97 6.01
C ALA A 60 9.12 5.20 6.72
N VAL A 61 8.57 6.16 5.97
CA VAL A 61 7.96 7.36 6.55
C VAL A 61 6.56 7.04 7.08
N LEU A 62 5.75 6.28 6.33
CA LEU A 62 4.44 5.82 6.82
C LEU A 62 4.58 4.97 8.10
N SER A 63 5.57 4.08 8.18
CA SER A 63 5.88 3.34 9.41
C SER A 63 6.18 4.27 10.59
N GLN A 64 6.93 5.36 10.38
CA GLN A 64 7.20 6.34 11.44
C GLN A 64 5.93 7.06 11.89
N GLU A 65 5.07 7.48 10.95
CA GLU A 65 3.77 8.09 11.23
C GLU A 65 2.86 7.14 12.00
N PHE A 66 2.84 5.86 11.60
CA PHE A 66 2.10 4.79 12.25
C PHE A 66 2.48 4.64 13.73
N PHE A 67 3.78 4.50 14.03
CA PHE A 67 4.23 4.40 15.42
C PHE A 67 4.02 5.70 16.21
N ALA A 68 4.23 6.86 15.58
CA ALA A 68 4.04 8.15 16.22
C ALA A 68 2.57 8.42 16.58
N SER A 69 1.61 7.87 15.83
CA SER A 69 0.18 7.98 16.12
C SER A 69 -0.23 7.32 17.45
N GLY A 70 0.52 6.30 17.90
CA GLY A 70 0.16 5.46 19.05
C GLY A 70 -1.06 4.55 18.81
N ALA A 71 -1.59 4.49 17.60
CA ALA A 71 -2.75 3.67 17.25
C ALA A 71 -2.40 2.18 17.05
N GLY A 72 -1.12 1.88 16.78
CA GLY A 72 -0.63 0.52 16.62
C GLY A 72 0.85 0.39 17.00
N SER A 73 1.31 -0.86 17.10
CA SER A 73 2.70 -1.17 17.48
C SER A 73 3.35 -2.29 16.65
N VAL A 74 2.63 -2.80 15.65
CA VAL A 74 3.13 -3.83 14.75
C VAL A 74 2.79 -3.42 13.32
N ASP A 75 3.81 -3.31 12.49
CA ASP A 75 3.71 -3.11 11.05
C ASP A 75 4.77 -3.97 10.33
N GLY A 76 4.80 -3.91 9.01
CA GLY A 76 5.90 -4.42 8.22
C GLY A 76 5.70 -4.27 6.73
N VAL A 77 6.74 -4.63 5.98
CA VAL A 77 6.73 -4.60 4.51
C VAL A 77 6.92 -6.02 4.01
N ILE A 78 6.01 -6.48 3.16
CA ILE A 78 6.00 -7.83 2.60
C ILE A 78 6.48 -7.76 1.14
N PRO A 79 7.73 -8.14 0.84
CA PRO A 79 8.25 -8.13 -0.52
C PRO A 79 7.73 -9.32 -1.33
N GLY A 80 7.58 -9.13 -2.63
CA GLY A 80 7.44 -10.23 -3.58
C GLY A 80 8.75 -11.03 -3.73
N PRO A 81 8.72 -12.18 -4.41
CA PRO A 81 9.89 -13.06 -4.57
C PRO A 81 11.14 -12.37 -5.13
N ASN A 82 10.96 -11.32 -5.95
CA ASN A 82 12.05 -10.56 -6.58
C ASN A 82 12.02 -9.06 -6.22
N GLY A 83 11.42 -8.71 -5.07
CA GLY A 83 11.22 -7.32 -4.64
C GLY A 83 9.77 -6.88 -4.87
N PRO A 84 9.41 -6.35 -6.05
CA PRO A 84 8.01 -6.11 -6.41
C PRO A 84 7.18 -7.41 -6.40
N VAL A 85 5.88 -7.29 -6.15
CA VAL A 85 4.91 -8.38 -6.28
C VAL A 85 4.36 -8.36 -7.72
N ALA A 86 4.84 -9.29 -8.56
CA ALA A 86 4.44 -9.38 -9.96
C ALA A 86 3.16 -10.23 -10.13
N SER A 87 2.58 -10.21 -11.33
CA SER A 87 1.43 -11.06 -11.72
C SER A 87 1.65 -12.52 -11.34
N GLY A 88 0.74 -13.09 -10.55
CA GLY A 88 0.77 -14.48 -10.09
C GLY A 88 1.72 -14.76 -8.92
N ASP A 89 2.47 -13.77 -8.45
CA ASP A 89 3.29 -13.93 -7.24
C ASP A 89 2.42 -14.05 -5.99
N ILE A 90 2.94 -14.85 -5.05
CA ILE A 90 2.44 -14.93 -3.68
C ILE A 90 3.53 -14.40 -2.74
N ALA A 91 3.21 -13.35 -2.00
CA ALA A 91 4.07 -12.75 -0.98
C ALA A 91 3.49 -13.04 0.41
N GLN A 92 4.33 -13.42 1.37
CA GLN A 92 3.88 -13.84 2.70
C GLN A 92 4.82 -13.37 3.80
N ALA A 93 4.25 -12.98 4.94
CA ALA A 93 4.98 -12.71 6.17
C ALA A 93 4.14 -13.13 7.39
N THR A 94 4.82 -13.31 8.53
CA THR A 94 4.19 -13.69 9.79
C THR A 94 4.45 -12.62 10.84
N PHE A 95 3.41 -12.27 11.59
CA PHE A 95 3.43 -11.22 12.61
C PHE A 95 2.89 -11.76 13.93
N THR A 96 3.44 -11.32 15.04
CA THR A 96 2.86 -11.55 16.37
C THR A 96 2.07 -10.30 16.75
N VAL A 97 0.75 -10.45 16.85
CA VAL A 97 -0.18 -9.34 17.04
C VAL A 97 -1.07 -9.67 18.23
N ASP A 98 -1.32 -8.69 19.09
CA ASP A 98 -2.28 -8.86 20.19
C ASP A 98 -3.67 -8.32 19.83
N SER A 99 -4.67 -8.81 20.56
CA SER A 99 -6.08 -8.48 20.32
C SER A 99 -6.46 -7.02 20.55
N THR A 100 -5.55 -6.16 21.00
CA THR A 100 -5.79 -4.69 21.03
C THR A 100 -5.60 -4.06 19.65
N SER A 101 -4.84 -4.72 18.77
CA SER A 101 -4.70 -4.35 17.36
C SER A 101 -5.82 -4.98 16.55
N ARG A 102 -7.04 -4.48 16.77
CA ARG A 102 -8.29 -5.05 16.23
C ARG A 102 -8.45 -4.93 14.72
N TYR A 103 -7.73 -4.02 14.08
CA TYR A 103 -7.90 -3.71 12.66
C TYR A 103 -6.59 -3.87 11.89
N PHE A 104 -6.74 -4.20 10.61
CA PHE A 104 -5.67 -4.35 9.64
C PHE A 104 -5.76 -3.26 8.57
N SER A 105 -4.61 -2.70 8.20
CA SER A 105 -4.50 -1.81 7.05
C SER A 105 -3.33 -2.20 6.15
N TYR A 106 -3.41 -1.80 4.88
CA TYR A 106 -2.38 -2.04 3.87
C TYR A 106 -2.16 -0.81 2.98
N ALA A 107 -0.95 -0.70 2.41
CA ALA A 107 -0.63 0.28 1.38
C ALA A 107 0.47 -0.23 0.44
N ALA A 108 0.35 0.05 -0.85
CA ALA A 108 1.39 -0.23 -1.85
C ALA A 108 1.24 0.68 -3.07
N MET A 109 2.35 1.03 -3.71
CA MET A 109 2.34 1.68 -5.01
C MET A 109 2.09 0.68 -6.13
N ILE A 110 1.38 1.14 -7.14
CA ILE A 110 1.19 0.46 -8.42
C ILE A 110 2.36 0.82 -9.33
N LEU A 111 3.05 -0.19 -9.85
CA LEU A 111 4.14 -0.01 -10.79
C LEU A 111 3.74 -0.45 -12.20
N PRO A 112 4.21 0.27 -13.23
CA PRO A 112 4.80 1.61 -13.17
C PRO A 112 3.71 2.69 -12.96
N SER A 113 4.00 3.75 -12.21
CA SER A 113 3.16 4.96 -12.12
C SER A 113 3.97 6.14 -11.56
N ASN A 114 3.43 7.37 -11.66
CA ASN A 114 3.97 8.53 -10.98
C ASN A 114 3.61 8.48 -9.49
N ASP A 115 2.32 8.34 -9.17
CA ASP A 115 1.83 8.34 -7.78
C ASP A 115 0.59 7.45 -7.57
N ALA A 116 0.42 6.40 -8.39
CA ALA A 116 -0.72 5.52 -8.27
C ALA A 116 -0.52 4.49 -7.13
N PHE A 117 -1.53 4.29 -6.29
CA PHE A 117 -1.44 3.40 -5.14
C PHE A 117 -2.74 2.64 -4.83
N ILE A 118 -2.63 1.65 -3.95
CA ILE A 118 -3.75 0.99 -3.30
C ILE A 118 -3.58 1.06 -1.78
N ALA A 119 -4.66 1.38 -1.07
CA ALA A 119 -4.75 1.30 0.39
C ALA A 119 -6.23 1.30 0.83
N ASN A 120 -6.50 0.93 2.08
CA ASN A 120 -7.82 1.14 2.68
C ASN A 120 -7.93 2.52 3.32
N GLY A 121 -8.87 3.32 2.85
CA GLY A 121 -9.16 4.65 3.41
C GLY A 121 -10.22 4.64 4.51
N ASN A 122 -10.65 3.45 4.95
CA ASN A 122 -11.44 3.31 6.16
C ASN A 122 -10.60 2.49 7.15
N PRO A 123 -10.17 3.05 8.29
CA PRO A 123 -9.34 2.34 9.27
C PRO A 123 -10.09 1.21 9.97
N LEU A 124 -11.42 1.14 9.83
CA LEU A 124 -12.27 0.09 10.39
C LEU A 124 -12.68 -0.97 9.35
N ALA A 125 -12.15 -0.91 8.12
CA ALA A 125 -12.59 -1.78 7.02
C ALA A 125 -12.33 -3.27 7.27
N PHE A 126 -11.24 -3.61 7.96
CA PHE A 126 -10.81 -4.99 8.18
C PHE A 126 -10.60 -5.27 9.67
N GLU A 127 -11.68 -5.63 10.35
CA GLU A 127 -11.63 -6.12 11.73
C GLU A 127 -11.09 -7.56 11.76
N ILE A 128 -9.96 -7.76 12.44
CA ILE A 128 -9.27 -9.06 12.58
C ILE A 128 -9.38 -9.66 13.99
N PHE A 129 -9.84 -8.87 14.97
CA PHE A 129 -10.24 -9.35 16.29
C PHE A 129 -11.57 -8.72 16.73
N ASP A 130 -12.48 -9.53 17.25
CA ASP A 130 -13.76 -9.06 17.82
C ASP A 130 -13.57 -8.32 19.17
N GLU A 131 -14.66 -7.79 19.73
CA GLU A 131 -14.65 -7.06 21.01
C GLU A 131 -14.22 -7.92 22.20
N GLU A 132 -14.43 -9.24 22.12
CA GLU A 132 -13.99 -10.22 23.10
C GLU A 132 -12.52 -10.61 22.95
N GLY A 133 -11.86 -10.20 21.85
CA GLY A 133 -10.46 -10.47 21.54
C GLY A 133 -10.20 -11.80 20.84
N ASN A 134 -11.24 -12.43 20.27
CA ASN A 134 -11.09 -13.61 19.43
C ASN A 134 -10.65 -13.20 18.02
N PHE A 135 -9.75 -13.95 17.43
CA PHE A 135 -9.32 -13.72 16.04
C PHE A 135 -10.44 -14.09 15.06
N THR A 136 -10.84 -13.14 14.22
CA THR A 136 -11.87 -13.30 13.17
C THR A 136 -11.25 -13.46 11.78
N GLY A 137 -10.05 -12.89 11.57
CA GLY A 137 -9.38 -12.86 10.28
C GLY A 137 -10.03 -11.92 9.25
N ALA A 138 -9.38 -11.75 8.12
CA ALA A 138 -9.86 -10.95 7.00
C ALA A 138 -9.43 -11.59 5.67
N ASP A 139 -10.34 -11.57 4.68
CA ASP A 139 -10.10 -11.99 3.31
C ASP A 139 -10.85 -11.01 2.39
N PHE A 140 -10.14 -10.40 1.46
CA PHE A 140 -10.70 -9.41 0.55
C PHE A 140 -9.88 -9.33 -0.74
N THR A 141 -10.49 -8.77 -1.78
CA THR A 141 -9.85 -8.50 -3.07
C THR A 141 -9.88 -7.00 -3.34
N VAL A 142 -8.75 -6.46 -3.78
CA VAL A 142 -8.62 -5.07 -4.24
C VAL A 142 -8.70 -5.07 -5.77
N LEU A 143 -9.70 -4.37 -6.31
CA LEU A 143 -9.93 -4.29 -7.75
C LEU A 143 -9.13 -3.13 -8.36
N GLY A 144 -8.81 -3.24 -9.66
CA GLY A 144 -8.20 -2.13 -10.40
C GLY A 144 -9.03 -0.84 -10.38
N SER A 145 -10.36 -0.95 -10.22
CA SER A 145 -11.26 0.20 -10.03
C SER A 145 -11.15 0.88 -8.66
N GLN A 146 -10.26 0.38 -7.80
CA GLN A 146 -9.96 0.96 -6.48
C GLN A 146 -8.56 1.57 -6.43
N VAL A 147 -7.82 1.57 -7.54
CA VAL A 147 -6.53 2.27 -7.63
C VAL A 147 -6.74 3.78 -7.48
N LEU A 148 -5.89 4.38 -6.68
CA LEU A 148 -5.93 5.78 -6.28
C LEU A 148 -4.75 6.53 -6.88
N ASP A 149 -4.95 7.82 -7.02
CA ASP A 149 -3.95 8.83 -7.37
C ASP A 149 -3.71 9.63 -6.09
N ALA A 150 -2.45 9.78 -5.67
CA ALA A 150 -2.10 10.48 -4.44
C ALA A 150 -2.31 11.99 -4.53
N GLY A 151 -2.35 12.52 -5.76
CA GLY A 151 -2.44 13.93 -6.05
C GLY A 151 -1.12 14.65 -5.82
N THR A 152 0.01 13.95 -5.82
CA THR A 152 1.31 14.54 -5.48
C THR A 152 2.12 14.81 -6.74
N GLU A 153 2.01 13.98 -7.77
CA GLU A 153 2.66 14.17 -9.08
C GLU A 153 1.68 14.16 -10.25
N VAL A 154 1.99 14.92 -11.29
CA VAL A 154 1.29 14.83 -12.57
C VAL A 154 1.53 13.44 -13.18
N ASN A 155 0.44 12.73 -13.48
CA ASN A 155 0.45 11.47 -14.21
C ASN A 155 0.86 11.64 -15.69
N ASP A 156 2.17 11.80 -15.93
CA ASP A 156 2.75 12.03 -17.24
C ASP A 156 3.32 10.77 -17.91
N GLU A 157 3.52 9.71 -17.13
CA GLU A 157 4.02 8.40 -17.55
C GLU A 157 5.36 8.49 -18.32
N GLN A 158 6.15 9.53 -18.06
CA GLN A 158 7.45 9.70 -18.72
C GLN A 158 8.50 8.79 -18.09
N GLN A 159 9.33 8.18 -18.92
CA GLN A 159 10.31 7.17 -18.47
C GLN A 159 11.26 7.64 -17.36
N THR A 160 11.56 8.94 -17.30
CA THR A 160 12.50 9.53 -16.33
C THR A 160 11.85 9.95 -15.01
N THR A 161 10.53 10.03 -14.98
CA THR A 161 9.72 10.51 -13.85
C THR A 161 8.87 9.41 -13.22
N THR A 162 8.61 8.33 -13.96
CA THR A 162 7.83 7.18 -13.50
C THR A 162 8.73 6.10 -12.91
N ALA A 163 8.41 5.65 -11.70
CA ALA A 163 9.12 4.55 -11.05
C ALA A 163 9.06 3.27 -11.90
N PHE A 164 10.06 2.40 -11.74
CA PHE A 164 10.24 1.13 -12.49
C PHE A 164 10.61 1.27 -13.98
N PHE A 165 10.48 2.45 -14.61
CA PHE A 165 10.99 2.67 -15.96
C PHE A 165 12.47 3.05 -15.99
N GLY A 166 12.76 4.31 -15.68
CA GLY A 166 14.09 4.91 -15.79
C GLY A 166 14.36 5.99 -14.76
N GLN A 167 13.43 6.20 -13.82
CA GLN A 167 13.69 6.97 -12.62
C GLN A 167 14.86 6.34 -11.85
N THR A 168 15.87 7.16 -11.53
CA THR A 168 17.09 6.72 -10.84
C THR A 168 17.25 7.35 -9.46
N ILE A 169 16.42 8.35 -9.13
CA ILE A 169 16.35 9.02 -7.84
C ILE A 169 14.87 9.27 -7.49
N PRO A 170 14.49 9.27 -6.20
CA PRO A 170 13.15 9.65 -5.73
C PRO A 170 12.70 11.05 -6.17
N ASP A 171 11.39 11.28 -6.15
CA ASP A 171 10.72 12.59 -6.31
C ASP A 171 11.10 13.32 -7.61
N THR A 172 10.99 12.66 -8.77
CA THR A 172 11.37 13.26 -10.06
C THR A 172 10.22 13.73 -10.92
N GLY A 173 8.98 13.38 -10.61
CA GLY A 173 7.82 13.87 -11.34
C GLY A 173 7.52 15.33 -11.06
N THR A 174 6.58 15.86 -11.83
CA THR A 174 6.15 17.26 -11.70
C THR A 174 5.13 17.36 -10.58
N PRO A 175 5.36 18.12 -9.50
CA PRO A 175 4.38 18.23 -8.43
C PRO A 175 3.06 18.83 -8.91
N GLU A 176 1.93 18.27 -8.49
CA GLU A 176 0.60 18.82 -8.81
C GLU A 176 -0.13 19.44 -7.62
N ASN A 177 0.28 19.13 -6.38
CA ASN A 177 -0.32 19.66 -5.13
C ASN A 177 -1.85 19.47 -5.10
N GLY A 178 -2.29 18.31 -5.58
CA GLY A 178 -3.67 17.86 -5.58
C GLY A 178 -4.06 17.20 -4.27
N VAL A 179 -5.02 16.28 -4.39
CA VAL A 179 -5.63 15.54 -3.29
C VAL A 179 -5.87 14.10 -3.73
N VAL A 180 -6.05 13.19 -2.78
CA VAL A 180 -6.29 11.78 -3.10
C VAL A 180 -7.60 11.63 -3.86
N THR A 181 -7.53 11.08 -5.08
CA THR A 181 -8.68 10.80 -5.94
C THR A 181 -8.63 9.40 -6.53
N LEU A 182 -9.66 9.03 -7.30
CA LEU A 182 -9.61 7.79 -8.07
C LEU A 182 -8.66 7.98 -9.24
N HIS A 183 -7.72 7.06 -9.43
CA HIS A 183 -6.77 7.18 -10.53
C HIS A 183 -7.50 7.16 -11.88
N PRO A 184 -7.22 8.10 -12.80
CA PRO A 184 -7.95 8.23 -14.07
C PRO A 184 -7.70 7.06 -15.04
N GLY A 185 -6.69 6.23 -14.73
CA GLY A 185 -6.18 5.17 -15.58
C GLY A 185 -4.99 5.67 -16.42
N PHE A 186 -4.30 4.74 -17.07
CA PHE A 186 -3.12 5.07 -17.87
C PHE A 186 -3.48 5.85 -19.15
N ILE A 187 -2.60 6.76 -19.55
CA ILE A 187 -2.69 7.55 -20.76
C ILE A 187 -2.68 6.61 -21.98
N PRO A 188 -3.69 6.69 -22.88
CA PRO A 188 -3.70 5.87 -24.08
C PRO A 188 -2.44 6.07 -24.94
N GLY A 189 -1.67 4.99 -25.15
CA GLY A 189 -0.49 4.98 -26.00
C GLY A 189 0.82 5.42 -25.32
N ALA A 190 0.80 5.70 -24.02
CA ALA A 190 2.01 5.89 -23.24
C ALA A 190 2.82 4.60 -23.12
N CYS A 191 4.12 4.75 -22.86
CA CYS A 191 5.03 3.61 -22.79
C CYS A 191 4.80 2.85 -21.50
N PHE A 192 4.26 1.64 -21.57
CA PHE A 192 3.92 0.84 -20.39
C PHE A 192 4.98 -0.24 -20.04
N ILE A 193 5.76 -0.68 -21.03
CA ILE A 193 6.84 -1.67 -20.90
C ILE A 193 7.92 -1.40 -21.96
N GLN A 194 9.19 -1.29 -21.54
CA GLN A 194 10.34 -1.35 -22.45
C GLN A 194 11.26 -2.51 -22.08
N LYS A 195 11.11 -3.66 -22.75
CA LYS A 195 12.01 -4.82 -22.58
C LYS A 195 13.17 -4.72 -23.59
N HIS A 196 14.39 -4.67 -23.08
CA HIS A 196 15.60 -4.82 -23.92
C HIS A 196 15.98 -6.30 -23.98
N LEU A 197 15.82 -6.93 -25.14
CA LEU A 197 16.43 -8.22 -25.44
C LEU A 197 17.93 -7.98 -25.73
N LYS A 198 18.81 -8.60 -24.95
CA LYS A 198 20.24 -8.72 -25.28
C LYS A 198 20.53 -10.16 -25.69
#